data_AF-A0A3B0N9U3-F1
#
_entry.id   AF-A0A3B0N9U3-F1
#
_cell.length_a   1.000
_cell.length_b   1.000
_cell.length_c   1.000
_cell.angle_alpha   90.00
_cell.angle_beta   90.00
_cell.angle_gamma   90.00
#
_symmetry.space_group_name_H-M   'P 1'
#
loop_
_entity.id
_entity.type
_entity.pdbx_description
1 polymer ?
#
loop_
_entity_poly.entity_id
_entity_poly.type
_entity_poly.pdbx_seq_one_letter_code
_entity_poly.pdbx_strand_id
1 'polypeptide(L)'
;MTEEKVYNLDVSKKLGNVRVFAKGLTKIKYSTISKDIEKLKDSKNLGELLTQLQQAHQSLDRLGVFKGLTTNVVRGDQEGDVDVVFTFEEKPAFYTVGANVNSKTKAGIELKGEIPGVFGSSNTLTLSANTAGTGNNELTGSYFIPRLPLLDKFTGLFSVFTSYNDLKKYCSYTNRIKGFKFILSSLSQKHNFTWESCIRDIYPVYNNKMKSSEMVLRNSGCSLKNSLSYVYKHDNTTGDGVPTQGHLTQIKIETGLPGGDCLFFKLNYNLSFSKLLFQQLIMNMNVGFGYLYNFGNYNKYNNLLEKFNFSGPSGSHLAFRGFSFQGLGPYDHGFIKTGSSENGEWANKVDHLGGDYYTNMQLSLYYPFKFLNLPKFVQTFYLYLDQWYSVSLISDHYQIIINSVS
;
A
#
# COMPACT_ATOMS: atom_id res chain seq x y z
N MET A 1 1.81 -20.43 44.49
CA MET A 1 0.64 -19.97 43.73
C MET A 1 0.12 -18.72 44.42
N THR A 2 0.44 -17.54 43.91
CA THR A 2 -0.10 -16.28 44.42
C THR A 2 -1.58 -16.19 44.03
N GLU A 3 -2.47 -16.18 45.02
CA GLU A 3 -3.91 -15.99 44.83
C GLU A 3 -4.15 -14.70 44.04
N GLU A 4 -4.78 -14.82 42.86
CA GLU A 4 -5.34 -13.66 42.16
C GLU A 4 -6.47 -13.10 43.03
N LYS A 5 -6.16 -12.07 43.81
CA LYS A 5 -7.19 -11.27 44.49
C LYS A 5 -8.06 -10.62 43.41
N VAL A 6 -9.24 -11.18 43.21
CA VAL A 6 -10.28 -10.57 42.37
C VAL A 6 -10.83 -9.37 43.13
N TYR A 7 -10.38 -8.17 42.76
CA TYR A 7 -10.93 -6.93 43.29
C TYR A 7 -12.24 -6.63 42.56
N ASN A 8 -13.38 -6.78 43.25
CA ASN A 8 -14.65 -6.25 42.77
C ASN A 8 -14.62 -4.72 42.91
N LEU A 9 -14.17 -4.05 41.85
CA LEU A 9 -14.14 -2.60 41.76
C LEU A 9 -15.56 -2.06 41.57
N ASP A 10 -16.04 -1.24 42.51
CA ASP A 10 -17.30 -0.51 42.33
C ASP A 10 -17.09 0.65 41.35
N VAL A 11 -17.47 0.40 40.11
CA VAL A 11 -17.31 1.30 38.96
C VAL A 11 -18.18 2.56 39.10
N SER A 12 -19.23 2.52 39.94
CA SER A 12 -20.20 3.61 40.12
C SER A 12 -19.75 4.67 41.11
N LYS A 13 -18.68 4.39 41.87
CA LYS A 13 -18.20 5.29 42.92
C LYS A 13 -17.70 6.60 42.30
N LYS A 14 -18.19 7.72 42.83
CA LYS A 14 -17.79 9.07 42.40
C LYS A 14 -16.33 9.31 42.76
N LEU A 15 -15.62 9.93 41.83
CA LEU A 15 -14.26 10.39 42.03
C LEU A 15 -14.29 11.82 42.58
N GLY A 16 -13.29 12.15 43.40
CA GLY A 16 -12.97 13.50 43.82
C GLY A 16 -12.19 14.19 42.72
N ASN A 17 -10.95 14.57 43.00
CA ASN A 17 -10.06 15.21 42.04
C ASN A 17 -9.21 14.18 41.29
N VAL A 18 -9.10 14.32 39.96
CA VAL A 18 -8.25 13.48 39.12
C VAL A 18 -7.02 14.28 38.69
N ARG A 19 -5.86 13.94 39.25
CA ARG A 19 -4.57 14.55 38.89
C ARG A 19 -3.83 13.64 37.93
N VAL A 20 -3.17 14.22 36.94
CA VAL A 20 -2.48 13.44 35.90
C VAL A 20 -1.05 13.88 35.73
N PHE A 21 -0.14 12.92 35.77
CA PHE A 21 1.30 13.12 35.68
C PHE A 21 1.87 12.36 34.50
N ALA A 22 2.78 12.97 33.75
CA ALA A 22 3.51 12.31 32.66
C ALA A 22 5.00 12.24 33.01
N LYS A 23 5.58 11.04 32.90
CA LYS A 23 6.99 10.74 33.14
C LYS A 23 7.61 10.05 31.93
N GLY A 24 8.91 10.20 31.72
CA GLY A 24 9.66 9.49 30.67
C GLY A 24 9.68 10.18 29.29
N LEU A 25 9.13 11.39 29.17
CA LEU A 25 9.26 12.20 27.96
C LEU A 25 10.63 12.90 27.95
N THR A 26 11.38 12.73 26.87
CA THR A 26 12.70 13.34 26.70
C THR A 26 12.74 14.22 25.45
N LYS A 27 12.35 13.67 24.31
CA LYS A 27 12.33 14.33 23.02
C LYS A 27 10.96 14.93 22.71
N ILE A 28 9.89 14.24 23.10
CA ILE A 28 8.51 14.61 22.74
C ILE A 28 7.98 15.65 23.73
N LYS A 29 7.43 16.75 23.20
CA LYS A 29 6.87 17.81 24.03
C LYS A 29 5.55 17.37 24.68
N TYR A 30 5.35 17.76 25.94
CA TYR A 30 4.10 17.50 26.66
C TYR A 30 2.87 18.08 25.95
N SER A 31 3.02 19.21 25.24
CA SER A 31 1.93 19.83 24.46
C SER A 31 1.32 18.87 23.42
N THR A 32 2.11 17.94 22.89
CA THR A 32 1.67 16.97 21.87
C THR A 32 0.68 15.95 22.44
N ILE A 33 0.83 15.59 23.72
CA ILE A 33 0.03 14.56 24.40
C ILE A 33 -1.01 15.15 25.36
N SER A 34 -0.85 16.41 25.76
CA SER A 34 -1.71 17.12 26.72
C SER A 34 -3.20 16.93 26.41
N LYS A 35 -3.61 17.09 25.15
CA LYS A 35 -5.01 16.94 24.70
C LYS A 35 -5.64 15.57 24.99
N ASP A 36 -4.87 14.49 25.05
CA ASP A 36 -5.40 13.16 25.36
C ASP A 36 -5.45 12.91 26.87
N ILE A 37 -4.47 13.44 27.58
CA ILE A 37 -4.24 13.19 29.00
C ILE A 37 -5.10 14.11 29.87
N GLU A 38 -5.31 15.36 29.45
CA GLU A 38 -6.09 16.33 30.20
C GLU A 38 -7.58 16.00 30.23
N LYS A 39 -8.10 15.30 29.21
CA LYS A 39 -9.50 14.82 29.20
C LYS A 39 -9.84 13.95 30.40
N LEU A 40 -8.86 13.23 30.95
CA LEU A 40 -9.03 12.37 32.11
C LEU A 40 -9.41 13.14 33.37
N LYS A 41 -9.02 14.43 33.45
CA LYS A 41 -9.34 15.29 34.60
C LYS A 41 -10.85 15.55 34.74
N ASP A 42 -11.61 15.39 33.66
CA ASP A 42 -13.05 15.64 33.63
C ASP A 42 -13.89 14.41 34.03
N SER A 43 -13.25 13.27 34.35
CA SER A 43 -13.92 12.03 34.72
C SER A 43 -14.65 12.12 36.07
N LYS A 44 -15.94 11.75 36.11
CA LYS A 44 -16.78 11.86 37.33
C LYS A 44 -16.85 10.58 38.16
N ASN A 45 -16.66 9.42 37.53
CA ASN A 45 -16.72 8.12 38.18
C ASN A 45 -15.58 7.22 37.69
N LEU A 46 -15.35 6.11 38.40
CA LEU A 46 -14.28 5.17 38.08
C LEU A 46 -14.45 4.53 36.69
N GLY A 47 -15.68 4.24 36.26
CA GLY A 47 -15.94 3.67 34.93
C GLY A 47 -15.61 4.59 33.77
N GLU A 48 -15.97 5.86 33.90
CA GLU A 48 -15.66 6.92 32.95
C GLU A 48 -14.15 7.11 32.86
N LEU A 49 -13.46 7.13 34.01
CA LEU A 49 -12.00 7.20 34.05
C LEU A 49 -11.36 6.03 33.29
N LEU A 50 -11.78 4.79 33.56
CA LEU A 50 -11.23 3.61 32.87
C LEU A 50 -11.51 3.64 31.36
N THR A 51 -12.70 4.10 30.96
CA THR A 51 -13.07 4.22 29.55
C THR A 51 -12.22 5.29 28.85
N GLN A 52 -12.05 6.45 29.48
CA GLN A 52 -11.23 7.53 28.95
C GLN A 52 -9.74 7.15 28.94
N LEU A 53 -9.26 6.39 29.93
CA LEU A 53 -7.91 5.83 29.95
C LEU A 53 -7.68 4.93 28.75
N GLN A 54 -8.61 4.02 28.46
CA GLN A 54 -8.52 3.15 27.30
C GLN A 54 -8.51 3.95 25.98
N GLN A 55 -9.33 4.99 25.87
CA GLN A 55 -9.34 5.89 24.71
C GLN A 55 -8.02 6.67 24.58
N ALA A 56 -7.46 7.15 25.69
CA ALA A 56 -6.19 7.86 25.71
C ALA A 56 -5.05 6.94 25.27
N HIS A 57 -4.99 5.70 25.79
CA HIS A 57 -4.03 4.69 25.34
C HIS A 57 -4.12 4.46 23.83
N GLN A 58 -5.33 4.18 23.30
CA GLN A 58 -5.51 3.99 21.86
C GLN A 58 -5.09 5.22 21.03
N SER A 59 -5.39 6.43 21.52
CA SER A 59 -5.03 7.68 20.85
C SER A 59 -3.52 7.92 20.84
N LEU A 60 -2.83 7.60 21.94
CA LEU A 60 -1.39 7.77 22.11
C LEU A 60 -0.60 6.69 21.36
N ASP A 61 -1.05 5.44 21.39
CA ASP A 61 -0.44 4.32 20.63
C ASP A 61 -0.51 4.58 19.12
N ARG A 62 -1.62 5.15 18.64
CA ARG A 62 -1.79 5.54 17.22
C ARG A 62 -0.78 6.58 16.75
N LEU A 63 -0.16 7.36 17.64
CA LEU A 63 0.90 8.29 17.25
C LEU A 63 2.15 7.55 16.75
N GLY A 64 2.38 6.31 17.18
CA GLY A 64 3.50 5.47 16.74
C GLY A 64 4.88 5.94 17.20
N VAL A 65 4.94 6.91 18.12
CA VAL A 65 6.17 7.52 18.65
C VAL A 65 6.65 6.92 19.97
N PHE A 66 5.84 6.07 20.60
CA PHE A 66 6.17 5.40 21.85
C PHE A 66 6.42 3.91 21.60
N LYS A 67 7.45 3.35 22.23
CA LYS A 67 7.73 1.91 22.25
C LYS A 67 6.83 1.20 23.28
N GLY A 68 6.55 1.87 24.39
CA GLY A 68 5.69 1.37 25.45
C GLY A 68 5.02 2.51 26.20
N LEU A 69 3.81 2.25 26.68
CA LEU A 69 3.02 3.18 27.48
C LEU A 69 2.41 2.42 28.66
N THR A 70 2.84 2.75 29.88
CA THR A 70 2.26 2.18 31.10
C THR A 70 1.57 3.26 31.92
N THR A 71 0.41 2.91 32.46
CA THR A 71 -0.40 3.83 33.28
C THR A 71 -0.66 3.20 34.62
N ASN A 72 -0.28 3.92 35.68
CA ASN A 72 -0.54 3.52 37.05
C ASN A 72 -1.58 4.46 37.65
N VAL A 73 -2.68 3.89 38.14
CA VAL A 73 -3.73 4.62 38.83
C VAL A 73 -3.53 4.41 40.33
N VAL A 74 -3.23 5.50 41.03
CA VAL A 74 -2.92 5.52 42.47
C VAL A 74 -3.98 6.34 43.19
N ARG A 75 -4.29 5.99 44.44
CA ARG A 75 -5.17 6.81 45.28
C ARG A 75 -4.44 8.12 45.64
N GLY A 76 -5.11 9.24 45.48
CA GLY A 76 -4.61 10.56 45.87
C GLY A 76 -4.63 10.76 47.39
N ASP A 77 -4.20 11.95 47.80
CA ASP A 77 -4.00 12.27 49.23
C ASP A 77 -5.33 12.38 50.00
N GLN A 78 -6.41 12.80 49.33
CA GLN A 78 -7.75 12.91 49.93
C GLN A 78 -8.64 11.72 49.56
N GLU A 79 -9.70 11.52 50.33
CA GLU A 79 -10.66 10.46 50.08
C GLU A 79 -11.43 10.71 48.78
N GLY A 80 -11.24 9.84 47.79
CA GLY A 80 -11.88 9.93 46.47
C GLY A 80 -10.97 10.51 45.40
N ASP A 81 -9.84 11.12 45.76
CA ASP A 81 -8.86 11.63 44.81
C ASP A 81 -8.09 10.49 44.14
N VAL A 82 -7.72 10.69 42.88
CA VAL A 82 -7.02 9.71 42.05
C VAL A 82 -5.88 10.38 41.29
N ASP A 83 -4.70 9.78 41.39
CA ASP A 83 -3.50 10.18 40.67
C ASP A 83 -3.22 9.18 39.55
N VAL A 84 -3.27 9.66 38.31
CA VAL A 84 -2.96 8.87 37.12
C VAL A 84 -1.55 9.22 36.67
N VAL A 85 -0.64 8.25 36.74
CA VAL A 85 0.76 8.43 36.34
C VAL A 85 1.01 7.67 35.04
N PHE A 86 1.18 8.41 33.95
CA PHE A 86 1.64 7.89 32.66
C PHE A 86 3.16 7.83 32.63
N THR A 87 3.70 6.66 32.31
CA THR A 87 5.12 6.46 32.06
C THR A 87 5.31 6.11 30.59
N PHE A 88 5.96 7.01 29.87
CA PHE A 88 6.24 6.91 28.44
C PHE A 88 7.63 6.33 28.20
N GLU A 89 7.73 5.37 27.28
CA GLU A 89 9.00 4.93 26.70
C GLU A 89 9.04 5.40 25.23
N GLU A 90 9.81 6.45 24.94
CA GLU A 90 9.92 6.99 23.58
C GLU A 90 10.62 6.01 22.62
N LYS A 91 10.11 5.90 21.39
CA LYS A 91 10.66 5.02 20.37
C LYS A 91 11.96 5.62 19.81
N PRO A 92 13.10 4.90 19.83
CA PRO A 92 14.33 5.38 19.22
C PRO A 92 14.22 5.36 17.69
N ALA A 93 15.09 6.12 17.02
CA ALA A 93 15.26 5.99 15.58
C ALA A 93 15.76 4.57 15.26
N PHE A 94 15.22 3.96 14.22
CA PHE A 94 15.62 2.62 13.79
C PHE A 94 15.75 2.56 12.28
N TYR A 95 16.54 1.58 11.83
CA TYR A 95 16.72 1.28 10.43
C TYR A 95 16.37 -0.19 10.19
N THR A 96 15.89 -0.47 8.99
CA THR A 96 15.53 -1.79 8.51
C THR A 96 16.26 -2.02 7.21
N VAL A 97 16.95 -3.16 7.11
CA VAL A 97 17.59 -3.63 5.90
C VAL A 97 16.92 -4.94 5.54
N GLY A 98 16.31 -4.98 4.35
CA GLY A 98 15.67 -6.16 3.80
C GLY A 98 16.31 -6.52 2.47
N ALA A 99 16.39 -7.82 2.17
CA ALA A 99 16.63 -8.29 0.82
C ALA A 99 15.33 -8.91 0.31
N ASN A 100 14.92 -8.55 -0.90
CA ASN A 100 13.76 -9.12 -1.56
C ASN A 100 14.17 -9.69 -2.92
N VAL A 101 13.35 -10.59 -3.47
CA VAL A 101 13.48 -11.00 -4.86
C VAL A 101 12.18 -10.61 -5.54
N ASN A 102 12.28 -9.74 -6.54
CA ASN A 102 11.10 -9.26 -7.26
C ASN A 102 10.62 -10.33 -8.27
N SER A 103 9.37 -10.23 -8.69
CA SER A 103 8.72 -10.95 -9.81
C SER A 103 9.55 -11.03 -11.11
N LYS A 104 10.50 -10.12 -11.31
CA LYS A 104 11.46 -10.14 -12.43
C LYS A 104 12.68 -11.06 -12.18
N THR A 105 12.63 -11.91 -11.16
CA THR A 105 13.73 -12.75 -10.66
C THR A 105 15.03 -11.97 -10.41
N LYS A 106 14.90 -10.68 -10.06
CA LYS A 106 16.02 -9.82 -9.70
C LYS A 106 16.03 -9.66 -8.19
N ALA A 107 17.18 -9.93 -7.58
CA ALA A 107 17.42 -9.60 -6.19
C ALA A 107 17.38 -8.09 -6.02
N GLY A 108 16.74 -7.65 -4.95
CA GLY A 108 16.68 -6.27 -4.52
C GLY A 108 17.00 -6.11 -3.04
N ILE A 109 17.41 -4.91 -2.69
CA ILE A 109 17.75 -4.49 -1.34
C ILE A 109 16.86 -3.30 -1.01
N GLU A 110 16.21 -3.38 0.13
CA GLU A 110 15.39 -2.32 0.71
C GLU A 110 16.08 -1.81 1.97
N LEU A 111 16.37 -0.51 2.00
CA LEU A 111 16.91 0.21 3.14
C LEU A 111 15.86 1.21 3.59
N LYS A 112 15.41 1.13 4.83
CA LYS A 112 14.43 2.05 5.40
C LYS A 112 14.92 2.59 6.74
N GLY A 113 15.01 3.90 6.88
CA GLY A 113 15.25 4.59 8.15
C GLY A 113 13.99 5.31 8.62
N GLU A 114 13.67 5.19 9.91
CA GLU A 114 12.52 5.86 10.52
C GLU A 114 12.96 6.64 11.77
N ILE A 115 12.59 7.91 11.81
CA ILE A 115 12.90 8.83 12.91
C ILE A 115 11.57 9.36 13.46
N PRO A 116 11.04 8.75 14.52
CA PRO A 116 9.86 9.24 15.21
C PRO A 116 10.13 10.54 15.98
N GLY A 117 9.08 11.32 16.19
CA GLY A 117 9.09 12.48 17.08
C GLY A 117 9.98 13.63 16.60
N VAL A 118 9.97 13.94 15.30
CA VAL A 118 10.81 15.00 14.73
C VAL A 118 10.40 16.36 15.30
N PHE A 119 11.38 17.20 15.67
CA PHE A 119 11.16 18.49 16.33
C PHE A 119 10.35 18.43 17.65
N GLY A 120 10.32 17.26 18.30
CA GLY A 120 9.55 17.02 19.52
C GLY A 120 8.02 16.98 19.32
N SER A 121 7.58 16.85 18.06
CA SER A 121 6.18 16.62 17.69
C SER A 121 5.84 15.12 17.73
N SER A 122 4.62 14.75 17.32
CA SER A 122 4.23 13.35 17.06
C SER A 122 4.54 12.90 15.62
N ASN A 123 5.20 13.74 14.82
CA ASN A 123 5.42 13.46 13.41
C ASN A 123 6.65 12.57 13.21
N THR A 124 6.57 11.69 12.21
CA THR A 124 7.61 10.70 11.91
C THR A 124 8.19 10.97 10.53
N LEU A 125 9.52 11.05 10.44
CA LEU A 125 10.23 11.14 9.17
C LEU A 125 10.73 9.75 8.78
N THR A 126 10.50 9.37 7.53
CA THR A 126 10.92 8.08 6.97
C THR A 126 11.70 8.32 5.70
N LEU A 127 12.85 7.68 5.57
CA LEU A 127 13.63 7.63 4.33
C LEU A 127 13.72 6.18 3.89
N SER A 128 13.34 5.87 2.66
CA SER A 128 13.38 4.53 2.10
C SER A 128 14.06 4.53 0.73
N ALA A 129 15.00 3.60 0.53
CA ALA A 129 15.65 3.34 -0.73
C ALA A 129 15.44 1.86 -1.09
N ASN A 130 14.94 1.59 -2.28
CA ASN A 130 14.72 0.25 -2.80
C ASN A 130 15.46 0.12 -4.13
N THR A 131 16.29 -0.89 -4.28
CA THR A 131 17.01 -1.18 -5.52
C THR A 131 16.80 -2.64 -5.88
N ALA A 132 16.39 -2.94 -7.12
CA ALA A 132 16.21 -4.29 -7.62
C ALA A 132 17.07 -4.50 -8.89
N GLY A 133 18.20 -5.18 -8.70
CA GLY A 133 19.27 -5.33 -9.68
C GLY A 133 19.80 -3.98 -10.18
N THR A 134 20.22 -3.92 -11.44
CA THR A 134 20.71 -2.68 -12.09
C THR A 134 19.60 -1.83 -12.71
N GLY A 135 18.35 -2.29 -12.69
CA GLY A 135 17.29 -1.76 -13.54
C GLY A 135 16.25 -0.90 -12.83
N ASN A 136 15.95 -1.19 -11.56
CA ASN A 136 14.83 -0.57 -10.86
C ASN A 136 15.32 0.03 -9.54
N ASN A 137 15.26 1.35 -9.42
CA ASN A 137 15.67 2.07 -8.21
C ASN A 137 14.57 3.04 -7.79
N GLU A 138 14.24 3.07 -6.51
CA GLU A 138 13.26 3.97 -5.93
C GLU A 138 13.84 4.58 -4.65
N LEU A 139 13.74 5.89 -4.52
CA LEU A 139 14.10 6.62 -3.31
C LEU A 139 12.91 7.48 -2.91
N THR A 140 12.47 7.33 -1.67
CA THR A 140 11.30 8.03 -1.13
C THR A 140 11.61 8.60 0.24
N GLY A 141 11.41 9.90 0.41
CA GLY A 141 11.38 10.57 1.71
C GLY A 141 9.94 10.90 2.08
N SER A 142 9.50 10.54 3.28
CA SER A 142 8.12 10.74 3.73
C SER A 142 8.05 11.36 5.11
N TYR A 143 7.10 12.27 5.30
CA TYR A 143 6.77 12.93 6.55
C TYR A 143 5.34 12.58 6.95
N PHE A 144 5.21 11.77 8.00
CA PHE A 144 3.93 11.29 8.52
C PHE A 144 3.45 12.20 9.65
N ILE A 145 2.21 12.68 9.50
CA ILE A 145 1.52 13.59 10.42
C ILE A 145 0.29 12.84 10.97
N PRO A 146 0.37 12.23 12.16
CA PRO A 146 -0.73 11.43 12.69
C PRO A 146 -1.96 12.27 13.08
N ARG A 147 -1.79 13.56 13.36
CA ARG A 147 -2.90 14.48 13.70
C ARG A 147 -2.84 15.75 12.88
N LEU A 148 -3.78 15.91 11.97
CA LEU A 148 -3.92 17.13 11.19
C LEU A 148 -4.75 18.17 11.97
N PRO A 149 -4.26 19.41 12.16
CA PRO A 149 -4.94 20.42 12.98
C PRO A 149 -6.39 20.74 12.60
N LEU A 150 -6.78 20.54 11.34
CA LEU A 150 -8.12 20.84 10.81
C LEU A 150 -8.98 19.58 10.60
N LEU A 151 -8.39 18.39 10.71
CA LEU A 151 -9.01 17.12 10.34
C LEU A 151 -8.60 16.02 11.34
N ASP A 152 -9.12 16.11 12.57
CA ASP A 152 -8.76 15.19 13.67
C ASP A 152 -9.04 13.70 13.38
N LYS A 153 -9.90 13.40 12.41
CA LYS A 153 -10.24 12.03 11.98
C LYS A 153 -9.39 11.51 10.81
N PHE A 154 -8.39 12.29 10.38
CA PHE A 154 -7.50 11.93 9.29
C PHE A 154 -6.03 12.06 9.69
N THR A 155 -5.21 11.19 9.11
CA THR A 155 -3.76 11.23 9.14
C THR A 155 -3.24 11.76 7.81
N GLY A 156 -2.15 12.51 7.85
CA GLY A 156 -1.48 13.05 6.68
C GLY A 156 -0.15 12.34 6.43
N LEU A 157 0.19 12.12 5.17
CA LEU A 157 1.49 11.62 4.75
C LEU A 157 1.93 12.42 3.53
N PHE A 158 2.97 13.23 3.70
CA PHE A 158 3.63 13.89 2.60
C PHE A 158 4.85 13.09 2.18
N SER A 159 4.98 12.75 0.90
CA SER A 159 6.15 12.02 0.40
C SER A 159 6.70 12.67 -0.85
N VAL A 160 8.03 12.71 -0.95
CA VAL A 160 8.77 13.05 -2.17
C VAL A 160 9.47 11.79 -2.63
N PHE A 161 9.37 11.48 -3.92
CA PHE A 161 9.90 10.25 -4.48
C PHE A 161 10.59 10.46 -5.81
N THR A 162 11.58 9.63 -6.08
CA THR A 162 12.20 9.48 -7.39
C THR A 162 12.30 7.99 -7.70
N SER A 163 11.90 7.61 -8.91
CA SER A 163 11.89 6.23 -9.39
C SER A 163 12.55 6.16 -10.77
N TYR A 164 13.37 5.14 -10.95
CA TYR A 164 13.95 4.76 -12.23
C TYR A 164 13.54 3.31 -12.51
N ASN A 165 12.88 3.08 -13.64
CA ASN A 165 12.44 1.75 -14.05
C ASN A 165 12.97 1.42 -15.44
N ASP A 166 13.78 0.36 -15.52
CA ASP A 166 14.28 -0.19 -16.76
C ASP A 166 13.31 -1.27 -17.29
N LEU A 167 12.63 -0.94 -18.39
CA LEU A 167 11.68 -1.79 -19.10
C LEU A 167 12.16 -2.15 -20.52
N LYS A 168 13.44 -1.96 -20.84
CA LYS A 168 13.99 -2.18 -22.21
C LYS A 168 13.72 -3.59 -22.73
N LYS A 169 13.83 -4.60 -21.86
CA LYS A 169 13.59 -6.00 -22.22
C LYS A 169 12.14 -6.26 -22.64
N TYR A 170 11.18 -5.58 -22.01
CA TYR A 170 9.75 -5.88 -22.13
C TYR A 170 9.05 -4.95 -23.13
N CYS A 171 9.19 -3.63 -22.95
CA CYS A 171 8.46 -2.62 -23.73
C CYS A 171 9.40 -1.62 -24.43
N SER A 172 10.70 -1.93 -24.51
CA SER A 172 11.70 -1.12 -25.24
C SER A 172 11.87 0.33 -24.77
N TYR A 173 11.46 0.70 -23.55
CA TYR A 173 11.70 2.03 -22.96
C TYR A 173 12.25 1.97 -21.53
N THR A 174 12.77 3.11 -21.05
CA THR A 174 13.02 3.34 -19.61
C THR A 174 12.25 4.55 -19.12
N ASN A 175 11.79 4.49 -17.89
CA ASN A 175 10.99 5.55 -17.28
C ASN A 175 11.72 6.14 -16.07
N ARG A 176 11.71 7.47 -15.97
CA ARG A 176 12.14 8.22 -14.78
C ARG A 176 10.96 9.03 -14.27
N ILE A 177 10.61 8.82 -13.01
CA ILE A 177 9.52 9.55 -12.35
C ILE A 177 10.10 10.29 -11.17
N LYS A 178 9.80 11.58 -11.05
CA LYS A 178 10.13 12.40 -9.90
C LYS A 178 8.89 13.15 -9.50
N GLY A 179 8.55 13.15 -8.22
CA GLY A 179 7.33 13.82 -7.80
C GLY A 179 7.15 13.85 -6.31
N PHE A 180 6.00 14.36 -5.91
CA PHE A 180 5.54 14.29 -4.55
C PHE A 180 4.08 13.83 -4.52
N LYS A 181 3.70 13.29 -3.37
CA LYS A 181 2.36 12.84 -3.08
C LYS A 181 1.95 13.31 -1.70
N PHE A 182 0.71 13.72 -1.57
CA PHE A 182 0.07 14.00 -0.29
C PHE A 182 -1.08 13.02 -0.12
N ILE A 183 -1.00 12.19 0.93
CA ILE A 183 -1.98 11.16 1.23
C ILE A 183 -2.69 11.56 2.52
N LEU A 184 -4.01 11.57 2.46
CA LEU A 184 -4.92 11.82 3.57
C LEU A 184 -5.72 10.54 3.83
N SER A 185 -5.46 9.91 4.98
CA SER A 185 -6.04 8.62 5.34
C SER A 185 -6.98 8.76 6.53
N SER A 186 -8.18 8.20 6.47
CA SER A 186 -9.09 8.17 7.62
C SER A 186 -8.49 7.34 8.76
N LEU A 187 -8.79 7.68 10.01
CA LEU A 187 -8.42 6.88 11.18
C LEU A 187 -8.89 5.42 11.10
N SER A 188 -10.00 5.18 10.40
CA SER A 188 -10.53 3.82 10.14
C SER A 188 -9.82 3.09 9.00
N GLN A 189 -8.91 3.75 8.29
CA GLN A 189 -8.23 3.31 7.06
C GLN A 189 -9.15 2.93 5.89
N LYS A 190 -10.46 3.20 6.00
CA LYS A 190 -11.44 2.91 4.95
C LYS A 190 -11.38 3.87 3.78
N HIS A 191 -11.05 5.14 4.04
CA HIS A 191 -11.04 6.20 3.05
C HIS A 191 -9.63 6.77 2.95
N ASN A 192 -9.06 6.76 1.75
CA ASN A 192 -7.75 7.33 1.48
C ASN A 192 -7.83 8.25 0.26
N PHE A 193 -7.41 9.49 0.42
CA PHE A 193 -7.29 10.47 -0.66
C PHE A 193 -5.82 10.70 -0.94
N THR A 194 -5.40 10.62 -2.19
CA THR A 194 -4.02 10.84 -2.60
C THR A 194 -4.00 11.90 -3.68
N TRP A 195 -3.36 13.01 -3.41
CA TRP A 195 -3.00 13.98 -4.43
C TRP A 195 -1.55 13.73 -4.83
N GLU A 196 -1.30 13.58 -6.13
CA GLU A 196 0.02 13.28 -6.67
C GLU A 196 0.36 14.26 -7.79
N SER A 197 1.55 14.84 -7.73
CA SER A 197 2.13 15.64 -8.80
C SER A 197 3.52 15.12 -9.13
N CYS A 198 3.70 14.62 -10.36
CA CYS A 198 4.96 14.02 -10.79
C CYS A 198 5.33 14.38 -12.23
N ILE A 199 6.63 14.57 -12.43
CA ILE A 199 7.27 14.68 -13.74
C ILE A 199 7.70 13.28 -14.15
N ARG A 200 7.32 12.86 -15.35
CA ARG A 200 7.57 11.52 -15.89
C ARG A 200 8.27 11.66 -17.23
N ASP A 201 9.47 11.11 -17.33
CA ASP A 201 10.28 11.08 -18.54
C ASP A 201 10.31 9.67 -19.11
N ILE A 202 9.88 9.54 -20.37
CA ILE A 202 9.96 8.29 -21.13
C ILE A 202 11.10 8.40 -22.13
N TYR A 203 12.10 7.53 -21.95
CA TYR A 203 13.23 7.39 -22.86
C TYR A 203 13.05 6.15 -23.73
N PRO A 204 12.70 6.30 -25.02
CA PRO A 204 12.66 5.18 -25.96
C PRO A 204 14.08 4.67 -26.22
N VAL A 205 14.21 3.36 -26.45
CA VAL A 205 15.46 2.78 -26.95
C VAL A 205 15.50 2.92 -28.47
N TYR A 206 16.49 3.65 -28.97
CA TYR A 206 16.78 3.73 -30.38
C TYR A 206 18.29 3.63 -30.59
N ASN A 207 18.79 2.44 -30.92
CA ASN A 207 20.21 2.18 -31.16
C ASN A 207 20.41 1.14 -32.28
N ASN A 208 21.67 0.83 -32.62
CA ASN A 208 22.00 -0.13 -33.68
C ASN A 208 21.55 -1.58 -33.41
N LYS A 209 21.00 -1.86 -32.21
CA LYS A 209 20.54 -3.18 -31.78
C LYS A 209 19.02 -3.26 -31.59
N MET A 210 18.35 -2.16 -31.24
CA MET A 210 16.93 -2.13 -30.91
C MET A 210 16.30 -0.80 -31.34
N LYS A 211 15.12 -0.87 -31.94
CA LYS A 211 14.24 0.26 -32.23
C LYS A 211 12.93 0.04 -31.49
N SER A 212 12.51 1.06 -30.74
CA SER A 212 11.23 1.07 -30.03
C SER A 212 10.06 1.08 -31.00
N SER A 213 8.93 0.55 -30.53
CA SER A 213 7.63 0.64 -31.18
C SER A 213 7.17 2.09 -31.40
N GLU A 214 6.31 2.31 -32.40
CA GLU A 214 5.85 3.64 -32.79
C GLU A 214 5.11 4.34 -31.65
N MET A 215 4.27 3.63 -30.91
CA MET A 215 3.53 4.16 -29.78
C MET A 215 4.45 4.62 -28.64
N VAL A 216 5.56 3.93 -28.41
CA VAL A 216 6.58 4.31 -27.43
C VAL A 216 7.33 5.58 -27.88
N LEU A 217 7.61 5.69 -29.19
CA LEU A 217 8.24 6.89 -29.76
C LEU A 217 7.30 8.11 -29.71
N ARG A 218 6.01 7.93 -30.00
CA ARG A 218 5.00 9.01 -29.93
C ARG A 218 4.82 9.56 -28.51
N ASN A 219 4.96 8.70 -27.51
CA ASN A 219 4.82 9.07 -26.10
C ASN A 219 6.16 9.38 -25.42
N SER A 220 7.24 9.51 -26.21
CA SER A 220 8.55 9.88 -25.69
C SER A 220 8.61 11.33 -25.21
N GLY A 221 9.48 11.59 -24.23
CA GLY A 221 9.69 12.93 -23.69
C GLY A 221 9.21 13.08 -22.25
N CYS A 222 9.07 14.34 -21.84
CA CYS A 222 8.69 14.74 -20.49
C CYS A 222 7.18 14.99 -20.42
N SER A 223 6.53 14.51 -19.37
CA SER A 223 5.11 14.76 -19.11
C SER A 223 4.89 15.08 -17.64
N LEU A 224 4.04 16.06 -17.36
CA LEU A 224 3.60 16.39 -16.01
C LEU A 224 2.26 15.70 -15.72
N LYS A 225 2.24 14.83 -14.72
CA LYS A 225 1.01 14.25 -14.18
C LYS A 225 0.64 14.98 -12.91
N ASN A 226 -0.56 15.56 -12.90
CA ASN A 226 -1.23 16.06 -11.70
C ASN A 226 -2.52 15.24 -11.55
N SER A 227 -2.66 14.50 -10.45
CA SER A 227 -3.77 13.56 -10.30
C SER A 227 -4.29 13.50 -8.87
N LEU A 228 -5.60 13.28 -8.77
CA LEU A 228 -6.28 13.02 -7.51
C LEU A 228 -6.82 11.60 -7.54
N SER A 229 -6.44 10.80 -6.54
CA SER A 229 -6.94 9.45 -6.33
C SER A 229 -7.76 9.37 -5.06
N TYR A 230 -8.83 8.61 -5.11
CA TYR A 230 -9.62 8.19 -3.95
C TYR A 230 -9.65 6.66 -3.90
N VAL A 231 -9.29 6.11 -2.75
CA VAL A 231 -9.34 4.67 -2.48
C VAL A 231 -10.28 4.42 -1.32
N TYR A 232 -11.33 3.66 -1.58
CA TYR A 232 -12.21 3.08 -0.58
C TYR A 232 -11.82 1.63 -0.35
N LYS A 233 -11.56 1.24 0.89
CA LYS A 233 -11.24 -0.13 1.30
C LYS A 233 -12.22 -0.55 2.39
N HIS A 234 -12.94 -1.64 2.16
CA HIS A 234 -13.75 -2.31 3.16
C HIS A 234 -13.28 -3.75 3.32
N ASP A 235 -12.73 -4.06 4.50
CA ASP A 235 -12.14 -5.35 4.80
C ASP A 235 -12.87 -5.97 5.99
N ASN A 236 -13.61 -7.05 5.72
CA ASN A 236 -14.26 -7.88 6.73
C ASN A 236 -13.70 -9.30 6.70
N THR A 237 -12.49 -9.48 6.17
CA THR A 237 -11.88 -10.81 6.08
C THR A 237 -11.36 -11.26 7.44
N THR A 238 -11.46 -12.56 7.72
CA THR A 238 -10.94 -13.21 8.91
C THR A 238 -9.95 -14.30 8.53
N GLY A 239 -8.91 -14.50 9.34
CA GLY A 239 -7.87 -15.50 9.11
C GLY A 239 -6.48 -14.98 9.46
N ASP A 240 -5.59 -15.87 9.84
CA ASP A 240 -4.18 -15.56 10.09
C ASP A 240 -3.36 -15.93 8.85
N GLY A 241 -2.83 -14.92 8.15
CA GLY A 241 -2.11 -15.07 6.89
C GLY A 241 -2.99 -15.33 5.66
N VAL A 242 -3.85 -16.35 5.68
CA VAL A 242 -4.77 -16.69 4.57
C VAL A 242 -6.22 -16.34 4.94
N PRO A 243 -6.92 -15.54 4.13
CA PRO A 243 -8.31 -15.20 4.42
C PRO A 243 -9.18 -16.47 4.32
N THR A 244 -9.88 -16.79 5.41
CA THR A 244 -10.70 -18.00 5.57
C THR A 244 -12.17 -17.70 5.35
N GLN A 245 -12.65 -16.55 5.84
CA GLN A 245 -14.02 -16.10 5.65
C GLN A 245 -14.08 -14.59 5.45
N GLY A 246 -15.12 -14.13 4.77
CA GLY A 246 -15.44 -12.71 4.62
C GLY A 246 -15.15 -12.19 3.22
N HIS A 247 -15.13 -10.87 3.09
CA HIS A 247 -14.87 -10.21 1.83
C HIS A 247 -14.04 -8.95 2.02
N LEU A 248 -13.24 -8.65 1.01
CA LEU A 248 -12.47 -7.43 0.87
C LEU A 248 -12.93 -6.74 -0.41
N THR A 249 -13.46 -5.53 -0.28
CA THR A 249 -13.83 -4.68 -1.41
C THR A 249 -12.89 -3.48 -1.45
N GLN A 250 -12.30 -3.23 -2.62
CA GLN A 250 -11.47 -2.06 -2.87
C GLN A 250 -11.91 -1.36 -4.14
N ILE A 251 -12.26 -0.08 -4.01
CA ILE A 251 -12.56 0.81 -5.14
C ILE A 251 -11.46 1.86 -5.17
N LYS A 252 -10.77 2.00 -6.29
CA LYS A 252 -9.81 3.08 -6.55
C LYS A 252 -10.29 3.87 -7.76
N ILE A 253 -10.53 5.15 -7.55
CA ILE A 253 -10.85 6.12 -8.59
C ILE A 253 -9.68 7.08 -8.66
N GLU A 254 -9.17 7.36 -9.86
CA GLU A 254 -8.07 8.28 -10.09
C GLU A 254 -8.42 9.17 -11.28
N THR A 255 -8.25 10.47 -11.12
CA THR A 255 -8.51 11.44 -12.17
C THR A 255 -7.31 12.36 -12.35
N GLY A 256 -6.93 12.60 -13.60
CA GLY A 256 -6.03 13.69 -13.97
C GLY A 256 -6.73 15.02 -13.73
N LEU A 257 -6.03 15.93 -13.05
CA LEU A 257 -6.51 17.28 -12.79
C LEU A 257 -5.96 18.23 -13.87
N PRO A 258 -6.67 19.35 -14.14
CA PRO A 258 -6.12 20.43 -14.95
C PRO A 258 -4.77 20.92 -14.42
N GLY A 259 -3.91 21.37 -15.32
CA GLY A 259 -2.55 21.82 -15.00
C GLY A 259 -1.47 20.74 -15.11
N GLY A 260 -1.83 19.52 -15.52
CA GLY A 260 -0.90 18.52 -16.04
C GLY A 260 -1.19 18.18 -17.51
N ASP A 261 -0.24 17.52 -18.17
CA ASP A 261 -0.33 17.10 -19.57
C ASP A 261 -1.23 15.86 -19.76
N CYS A 262 -1.52 15.17 -18.66
CA CYS A 262 -2.29 13.92 -18.66
C CYS A 262 -3.64 14.09 -17.98
N LEU A 263 -4.68 14.17 -18.80
CA LEU A 263 -6.08 14.17 -18.38
C LEU A 263 -6.70 12.81 -18.67
N PHE A 264 -7.08 12.11 -17.59
CA PHE A 264 -7.62 10.76 -17.67
C PHE A 264 -8.53 10.48 -16.47
N PHE A 265 -9.44 9.53 -16.63
CA PHE A 265 -10.27 8.98 -15.57
C PHE A 265 -9.98 7.48 -15.50
N LYS A 266 -9.57 6.99 -14.35
CA LYS A 266 -9.16 5.60 -14.14
C LYS A 266 -9.92 5.02 -12.95
N LEU A 267 -10.75 4.03 -13.24
CA LEU A 267 -11.48 3.25 -12.26
C LEU A 267 -10.84 1.88 -12.11
N ASN A 268 -10.62 1.45 -10.88
CA ASN A 268 -10.22 0.10 -10.52
C ASN A 268 -11.14 -0.42 -9.42
N TYR A 269 -11.73 -1.57 -9.64
CA TYR A 269 -12.55 -2.27 -8.69
C TYR A 269 -11.95 -3.65 -8.45
N ASN A 270 -11.73 -4.00 -7.19
CA ASN A 270 -11.29 -5.33 -6.78
C ASN A 270 -12.20 -5.85 -5.67
N LEU A 271 -12.69 -7.07 -5.85
CA LEU A 271 -13.50 -7.80 -4.91
C LEU A 271 -12.83 -9.15 -4.64
N SER A 272 -12.48 -9.40 -3.40
CA SER A 272 -11.99 -10.69 -2.92
C SER A 272 -13.02 -11.27 -1.96
N PHE A 273 -13.47 -12.47 -2.24
CA PHE A 273 -14.42 -13.22 -1.42
C PHE A 273 -13.78 -14.52 -0.97
N SER A 274 -13.82 -14.76 0.34
CA SER A 274 -13.26 -15.96 0.95
C SER A 274 -14.34 -16.68 1.73
N LYS A 275 -14.47 -17.99 1.52
CA LYS A 275 -15.43 -18.82 2.23
C LYS A 275 -14.85 -20.19 2.52
N LEU A 276 -14.97 -20.61 3.77
CA LEU A 276 -14.76 -21.99 4.19
C LEU A 276 -15.94 -22.84 3.70
N LEU A 277 -15.67 -23.84 2.87
CA LEU A 277 -16.69 -24.79 2.41
C LEU A 277 -16.81 -25.97 3.40
N PHE A 278 -16.15 -27.08 3.10
CA PHE A 278 -16.24 -28.31 3.86
C PHE A 278 -14.90 -28.62 4.52
N GLN A 279 -14.94 -29.03 5.80
CA GLN A 279 -13.78 -29.34 6.62
C GLN A 279 -12.78 -28.17 6.71
N GLN A 280 -11.71 -28.23 5.91
CA GLN A 280 -10.61 -27.25 5.84
C GLN A 280 -10.42 -26.69 4.42
N LEU A 281 -11.35 -26.97 3.50
CA LEU A 281 -11.31 -26.41 2.15
C LEU A 281 -11.80 -24.97 2.17
N ILE A 282 -10.91 -24.03 1.85
CA ILE A 282 -11.19 -22.60 1.71
C ILE A 282 -11.26 -22.27 0.23
N MET A 283 -12.33 -21.63 -0.20
CA MET A 283 -12.45 -21.06 -1.53
C MET A 283 -12.21 -19.57 -1.46
N ASN A 284 -11.31 -19.08 -2.29
CA ASN A 284 -11.12 -17.66 -2.53
C ASN A 284 -11.47 -17.35 -3.98
N MET A 285 -12.30 -16.34 -4.15
CA MET A 285 -12.68 -15.82 -5.45
C MET A 285 -12.25 -14.36 -5.51
N ASN A 286 -11.43 -14.00 -6.49
CA ASN A 286 -11.02 -12.63 -6.75
C ASN A 286 -11.60 -12.18 -8.09
N VAL A 287 -12.34 -11.09 -8.07
CA VAL A 287 -12.87 -10.43 -9.26
C VAL A 287 -12.27 -9.03 -9.31
N GLY A 288 -11.74 -8.64 -10.46
CA GLY A 288 -11.27 -7.30 -10.68
C GLY A 288 -11.74 -6.76 -12.02
N PHE A 289 -11.86 -5.45 -12.05
CA PHE A 289 -12.35 -4.68 -13.18
C PHE A 289 -11.59 -3.36 -13.22
N GLY A 290 -11.16 -2.96 -14.40
CA GLY A 290 -10.58 -1.64 -14.58
C GLY A 290 -10.98 -1.01 -15.89
N TYR A 291 -11.13 0.30 -15.83
CA TYR A 291 -11.54 1.12 -16.95
C TYR A 291 -10.77 2.43 -16.93
N LEU A 292 -10.11 2.74 -18.04
CA LEU A 292 -9.37 3.96 -18.28
C LEU A 292 -10.05 4.73 -19.41
N TYR A 293 -10.34 5.99 -19.16
CA TYR A 293 -10.91 6.90 -20.13
C TYR A 293 -10.05 8.15 -20.21
N ASN A 294 -9.38 8.35 -21.34
CA ASN A 294 -8.59 9.56 -21.60
C ASN A 294 -9.53 10.65 -22.17
N PHE A 295 -9.48 11.85 -21.59
CA PHE A 295 -10.32 12.98 -22.02
C PHE A 295 -9.49 14.26 -22.15
N GLY A 296 -9.84 15.11 -23.12
CA GLY A 296 -9.14 16.38 -23.37
C GLY A 296 -8.56 16.49 -24.80
N ASN A 297 -8.07 17.68 -25.14
CA ASN A 297 -7.49 17.99 -26.46
C ASN A 297 -6.07 17.44 -26.64
N TYR A 298 -5.41 17.04 -25.55
CA TYR A 298 -4.13 16.35 -25.60
C TYR A 298 -4.38 14.90 -25.99
N ASN A 299 -3.82 14.50 -27.14
CA ASN A 299 -3.98 13.22 -27.83
C ASN A 299 -4.57 12.07 -26.99
N LYS A 300 -5.73 11.56 -27.41
CA LYS A 300 -6.43 10.41 -26.83
C LYS A 300 -5.56 9.14 -26.66
N TYR A 301 -4.44 9.07 -27.39
CA TYR A 301 -3.47 7.97 -27.42
C TYR A 301 -2.22 8.19 -26.55
N ASN A 302 -2.06 9.35 -25.89
CA ASN A 302 -0.77 9.78 -25.31
C ASN A 302 -0.48 9.35 -23.86
N ASN A 303 -1.27 8.46 -23.25
CA ASN A 303 -1.10 8.09 -21.84
C ASN A 303 -0.59 6.65 -21.62
N LEU A 304 0.52 6.27 -22.28
CA LEU A 304 1.11 4.92 -22.17
C LEU A 304 1.33 4.47 -20.70
N LEU A 305 1.77 5.39 -19.83
CA LEU A 305 2.05 5.06 -18.43
C LEU A 305 0.79 4.85 -17.58
N GLU A 306 -0.38 5.30 -18.03
CA GLU A 306 -1.64 5.13 -17.30
C GLU A 306 -2.38 3.84 -17.69
N LYS A 307 -1.99 3.20 -18.78
CA LYS A 307 -2.57 1.94 -19.24
C LYS A 307 -2.45 0.83 -18.20
N PHE A 308 -3.38 -0.11 -18.25
CA PHE A 308 -3.34 -1.29 -17.40
C PHE A 308 -2.35 -2.30 -17.97
N ASN A 309 -1.27 -2.50 -17.22
CA ASN A 309 -0.28 -3.51 -17.51
C ASN A 309 -0.49 -4.72 -16.59
N PHE A 310 -0.51 -5.89 -17.20
CA PHE A 310 -0.65 -7.18 -16.50
C PHE A 310 0.72 -7.83 -16.33
N SER A 311 0.89 -8.62 -15.26
CA SER A 311 2.14 -9.25 -14.75
C SER A 311 3.25 -8.29 -14.27
N GLY A 312 3.43 -8.19 -12.94
CA GLY A 312 4.46 -7.34 -12.29
C GLY A 312 4.59 -7.45 -10.75
N PRO A 313 5.06 -6.40 -10.03
CA PRO A 313 5.34 -6.41 -8.57
C PRO A 313 4.28 -5.89 -7.58
N SER A 314 3.41 -4.90 -7.92
CA SER A 314 2.14 -4.65 -7.16
C SER A 314 0.90 -4.24 -8.02
N GLY A 315 -0.35 -4.60 -7.63
CA GLY A 315 -1.63 -4.21 -8.28
C GLY A 315 -2.47 -5.27 -9.05
N SER A 316 -3.17 -4.86 -10.12
CA SER A 316 -3.96 -5.71 -11.05
C SER A 316 -3.14 -6.76 -11.80
N HIS A 317 -1.83 -6.60 -11.75
CA HIS A 317 -0.78 -7.41 -12.33
C HIS A 317 -0.59 -8.84 -11.72
N LEU A 318 -1.23 -9.17 -10.59
CA LEU A 318 -1.24 -10.52 -9.98
C LEU A 318 -2.42 -11.33 -10.51
N ALA A 319 -3.29 -10.69 -11.30
CA ALA A 319 -4.44 -11.30 -11.92
C ALA A 319 -4.06 -12.46 -12.85
N PHE A 320 -2.84 -12.45 -13.40
CA PHE A 320 -2.39 -13.39 -14.42
C PHE A 320 -1.06 -14.02 -14.02
N ARG A 321 -1.11 -15.16 -13.34
CA ARG A 321 0.07 -16.01 -13.10
C ARG A 321 0.27 -16.90 -14.33
N GLY A 322 1.50 -17.37 -14.54
CA GLY A 322 1.88 -18.18 -15.72
C GLY A 322 2.32 -17.37 -16.94
N PHE A 323 2.02 -16.07 -17.00
CA PHE A 323 2.47 -15.18 -18.07
C PHE A 323 3.77 -14.44 -17.72
N SER A 324 4.57 -14.14 -18.74
CA SER A 324 5.76 -13.30 -18.59
C SER A 324 5.38 -11.89 -18.14
N PHE A 325 6.28 -11.22 -17.41
CA PHE A 325 6.13 -9.82 -16.94
C PHE A 325 5.80 -8.87 -18.11
N GLN A 326 4.71 -8.09 -18.00
CA GLN A 326 4.18 -7.25 -19.08
C GLN A 326 4.05 -8.01 -20.41
N GLY A 327 3.54 -9.24 -20.34
CA GLY A 327 3.39 -10.14 -21.49
C GLY A 327 1.96 -10.24 -22.04
N LEU A 328 1.03 -9.41 -21.55
CA LEU A 328 -0.39 -9.46 -21.89
C LEU A 328 -0.94 -8.08 -22.22
N GLY A 329 -1.86 -8.05 -23.19
CA GLY A 329 -2.56 -6.86 -23.66
C GLY A 329 -2.16 -6.41 -25.07
N PRO A 330 -2.76 -5.31 -25.55
CA PRO A 330 -2.42 -4.67 -26.82
C PRO A 330 -0.92 -4.50 -26.97
N TYR A 331 -0.44 -4.83 -28.15
CA TYR A 331 0.96 -4.79 -28.48
C TYR A 331 1.21 -3.93 -29.71
N ASP A 332 2.43 -3.42 -29.78
CA ASP A 332 2.96 -2.73 -30.95
C ASP A 332 4.26 -3.41 -31.38
N HIS A 333 4.69 -3.16 -32.61
CA HIS A 333 5.88 -3.77 -33.19
C HIS A 333 7.09 -2.86 -33.04
N GLY A 334 8.03 -3.30 -32.19
CA GLY A 334 9.42 -2.82 -32.20
C GLY A 334 10.31 -3.69 -33.10
N PHE A 335 11.57 -3.32 -33.20
CA PHE A 335 12.56 -4.09 -33.96
C PHE A 335 13.79 -4.39 -33.12
N ILE A 336 14.32 -5.61 -33.24
CA ILE A 336 15.56 -6.04 -32.61
C ILE A 336 16.47 -6.66 -33.66
N LYS A 337 17.75 -6.32 -33.65
CA LYS A 337 18.73 -6.86 -34.59
C LYS A 337 19.22 -8.22 -34.08
N THR A 338 18.99 -9.29 -34.85
CA THR A 338 19.45 -10.65 -34.52
C THR A 338 20.80 -10.91 -35.19
N GLY A 339 21.85 -11.15 -34.39
CA GLY A 339 23.22 -11.42 -34.85
C GLY A 339 24.24 -10.37 -34.41
N SER A 340 25.51 -10.53 -34.83
CA SER A 340 26.58 -9.56 -34.60
C SER A 340 26.19 -8.20 -35.18
N SER A 341 26.36 -7.12 -34.40
CA SER A 341 25.75 -5.79 -34.63
C SER A 341 25.95 -5.18 -36.04
N GLU A 342 26.91 -5.67 -36.83
CA GLU A 342 27.22 -5.18 -38.17
C GLU A 342 26.36 -5.84 -39.26
N ASN A 343 26.20 -7.17 -39.25
CA ASN A 343 25.51 -7.94 -40.33
C ASN A 343 24.14 -8.54 -39.94
N GLY A 344 23.62 -8.25 -38.73
CA GLY A 344 22.35 -8.83 -38.28
C GLY A 344 21.11 -8.31 -39.04
N GLU A 345 20.12 -9.18 -39.24
CA GLU A 345 18.81 -8.81 -39.78
C GLU A 345 17.92 -8.19 -38.69
N TRP A 346 16.99 -7.32 -39.09
CA TRP A 346 15.98 -6.77 -38.17
C TRP A 346 14.84 -7.76 -38.02
N ALA A 347 14.68 -8.30 -36.81
CA ALA A 347 13.55 -9.12 -36.42
C ALA A 347 12.49 -8.29 -35.71
N ASN A 348 11.22 -8.64 -35.91
CA ASN A 348 10.10 -8.02 -35.21
C ASN A 348 10.13 -8.43 -33.72
N LYS A 349 10.02 -7.44 -32.85
CA LYS A 349 9.85 -7.61 -31.41
C LYS A 349 8.46 -7.10 -31.03
N VAL A 350 7.73 -7.86 -30.25
CA VAL A 350 6.43 -7.47 -29.72
C VAL A 350 6.65 -6.69 -28.42
N ASP A 351 6.19 -5.44 -28.37
CA ASP A 351 6.15 -4.62 -27.17
C ASP A 351 4.69 -4.56 -26.68
N HIS A 352 4.36 -5.19 -25.55
CA HIS A 352 3.04 -5.06 -24.94
C HIS A 352 2.93 -3.73 -24.19
N LEU A 353 1.92 -2.93 -24.52
CA LEU A 353 1.78 -1.55 -24.04
C LEU A 353 0.70 -1.39 -22.96
N GLY A 354 0.00 -2.48 -22.65
CA GLY A 354 -1.17 -2.48 -21.78
C GLY A 354 -2.42 -2.01 -22.51
N GLY A 355 -3.55 -2.10 -21.83
CA GLY A 355 -4.85 -1.70 -22.40
C GLY A 355 -5.64 -0.75 -21.52
N ASP A 356 -6.67 -0.15 -22.11
CA ASP A 356 -7.54 0.81 -21.43
C ASP A 356 -8.61 0.12 -20.57
N TYR A 357 -8.98 -1.11 -20.90
CA TYR A 357 -9.98 -1.89 -20.18
C TYR A 357 -9.42 -3.23 -19.73
N TYR A 358 -9.82 -3.70 -18.54
CA TYR A 358 -9.63 -5.09 -18.16
C TYR A 358 -10.71 -5.62 -17.24
N THR A 359 -10.83 -6.93 -17.27
CA THR A 359 -11.65 -7.74 -16.38
C THR A 359 -10.83 -8.97 -16.04
N ASN A 360 -10.82 -9.37 -14.77
CA ASN A 360 -10.23 -10.60 -14.32
C ASN A 360 -11.13 -11.30 -13.31
N MET A 361 -11.16 -12.63 -13.40
CA MET A 361 -11.80 -13.50 -12.42
C MET A 361 -10.84 -14.64 -12.12
N GLN A 362 -10.56 -14.84 -10.83
CA GLN A 362 -9.71 -15.89 -10.32
C GLN A 362 -10.48 -16.66 -9.25
N LEU A 363 -10.46 -17.99 -9.36
CA LEU A 363 -10.99 -18.90 -8.36
C LEU A 363 -9.84 -19.75 -7.85
N SER A 364 -9.67 -19.83 -6.53
CA SER A 364 -8.60 -20.58 -5.89
C SER A 364 -9.16 -21.40 -4.76
N LEU A 365 -8.83 -22.69 -4.74
CA LEU A 365 -9.20 -23.62 -3.69
C LEU A 365 -7.96 -23.93 -2.84
N TYR A 366 -8.07 -23.72 -1.55
CA TYR A 366 -7.01 -23.97 -0.57
C TYR A 366 -7.43 -25.13 0.32
N TYR A 367 -6.61 -26.17 0.36
CA TYR A 367 -6.75 -27.25 1.32
C TYR A 367 -5.42 -27.44 2.05
N PRO A 368 -5.35 -27.19 3.37
CA PRO A 368 -4.12 -27.38 4.12
C PRO A 368 -3.88 -28.87 4.35
N PHE A 369 -2.98 -29.46 3.55
CA PHE A 369 -2.56 -30.86 3.76
C PHE A 369 -1.60 -30.97 4.95
N LYS A 370 -2.03 -31.64 6.02
CA LYS A 370 -1.13 -32.04 7.10
C LYS A 370 -0.42 -33.34 6.73
N PHE A 371 0.82 -33.26 6.24
CA PHE A 371 1.66 -34.44 6.15
C PHE A 371 2.07 -34.90 7.56
N LEU A 372 1.71 -36.14 7.92
CA LEU A 372 2.29 -36.82 9.08
C LEU A 372 3.81 -36.90 8.85
N ASN A 373 4.61 -36.24 9.70
CA ASN A 373 6.09 -36.23 9.78
C ASN A 373 6.82 -34.93 9.41
N LEU A 374 6.14 -33.82 9.11
CA LEU A 374 6.82 -32.52 8.97
C LEU A 374 6.56 -31.60 10.18
N PRO A 375 7.59 -30.86 10.68
CA PRO A 375 7.39 -29.86 11.72
C PRO A 375 6.38 -28.80 11.27
N LYS A 376 5.58 -28.25 12.21
CA LYS A 376 4.47 -27.31 11.95
C LYS A 376 4.79 -26.17 10.97
N PHE A 377 6.06 -25.75 10.88
CA PHE A 377 6.54 -24.69 9.97
C PHE A 377 6.45 -25.05 8.47
N VAL A 378 6.43 -26.35 8.11
CA VAL A 378 6.46 -26.83 6.71
C VAL A 378 5.09 -27.39 6.25
N GLN A 379 4.06 -27.36 7.12
CA GLN A 379 2.81 -28.09 6.90
C GLN A 379 1.81 -27.45 5.93
N THR A 380 2.13 -26.32 5.28
CA THR A 380 1.19 -25.70 4.34
C THR A 380 1.63 -25.95 2.91
N PHE A 381 1.39 -27.17 2.43
CA PHE A 381 1.39 -27.45 1.00
C PHE A 381 0.08 -26.97 0.39
N TYR A 382 0.16 -25.93 -0.42
CA TYR A 382 -0.95 -25.46 -1.23
C TYR A 382 -0.95 -26.25 -2.53
N LEU A 383 -1.88 -27.19 -2.68
CA LEU A 383 -2.20 -27.72 -4.00
C LEU A 383 -2.97 -26.61 -4.73
N TYR A 384 -2.26 -25.85 -5.57
CA TYR A 384 -2.87 -24.94 -6.53
C TYR A 384 -3.54 -25.79 -7.63
N LEU A 385 -4.79 -26.19 -7.42
CA LEU A 385 -5.66 -26.59 -8.52
C LEU A 385 -6.21 -25.32 -9.16
N ASP A 386 -5.37 -24.73 -10.00
CA ASP A 386 -5.69 -23.54 -10.76
C ASP A 386 -6.36 -24.02 -12.06
N GLN A 387 -7.67 -24.26 -12.00
CA GLN A 387 -8.48 -24.34 -13.21
C GLN A 387 -8.87 -22.91 -13.59
N TRP A 388 -8.09 -22.33 -14.51
CA TRP A 388 -8.22 -20.94 -14.94
C TRP A 388 -9.33 -20.79 -15.99
N TYR A 389 -10.50 -20.28 -15.58
CA TYR A 389 -11.42 -19.64 -16.53
C TYR A 389 -11.22 -18.13 -16.46
N SER A 390 -10.09 -17.64 -16.99
CA SER A 390 -9.85 -16.21 -17.12
C SER A 390 -10.45 -15.69 -18.44
N VAL A 391 -11.71 -15.26 -18.44
CA VAL A 391 -12.24 -14.47 -19.56
C VAL A 391 -11.82 -13.02 -19.33
N SER A 392 -10.76 -12.62 -20.03
CA SER A 392 -10.14 -11.31 -19.83
C SER A 392 -10.12 -10.55 -21.13
N LEU A 393 -10.99 -9.56 -21.25
CA LEU A 393 -11.11 -8.74 -22.44
C LEU A 393 -10.27 -7.48 -22.23
N ILE A 394 -9.21 -7.33 -23.03
CA ILE A 394 -8.39 -6.12 -23.07
C ILE A 394 -8.53 -5.57 -24.49
N SER A 395 -9.11 -4.37 -24.62
CA SER A 395 -9.37 -3.78 -25.92
C SER A 395 -9.00 -2.30 -25.93
N ASP A 396 -8.25 -1.89 -26.94
CA ASP A 396 -8.01 -0.47 -27.26
C ASP A 396 -9.00 0.02 -28.35
N HIS A 397 -9.51 -0.89 -29.19
CA HIS A 397 -10.69 -0.80 -30.06
C HIS A 397 -10.86 -2.16 -30.76
N TYR A 398 -11.99 -2.86 -30.55
CA TYR A 398 -12.41 -4.10 -31.25
C TYR A 398 -11.36 -5.22 -31.44
N GLN A 399 -10.42 -5.38 -30.53
CA GLN A 399 -9.73 -6.67 -30.36
C GLN A 399 -10.15 -7.28 -29.02
N ILE A 400 -10.76 -8.46 -29.13
CA ILE A 400 -11.19 -9.29 -28.01
C ILE A 400 -10.21 -10.46 -27.98
N ILE A 401 -9.37 -10.50 -26.95
CA ILE A 401 -8.50 -11.65 -26.71
C ILE A 401 -9.18 -12.50 -25.64
N ILE A 402 -10.02 -13.47 -26.04
CA ILE A 402 -10.54 -14.49 -25.11
C ILE A 402 -9.56 -15.65 -25.13
N ASN A 403 -8.80 -15.83 -24.05
CA ASN A 403 -7.94 -17.00 -23.88
C ASN A 403 -8.33 -17.74 -22.59
N SER A 404 -8.97 -18.90 -22.76
CA SER A 404 -9.04 -19.93 -21.73
C SER A 404 -7.71 -20.69 -21.74
N VAL A 405 -6.94 -20.63 -20.65
CA VAL A 405 -5.81 -21.52 -20.46
C VAL A 405 -6.36 -22.79 -19.82
N SER A 406 -6.55 -23.83 -20.64
CA SER A 406 -6.87 -25.19 -20.19
C SER A 406 -5.66 -25.88 -19.60
#